data_AF-A0A9X2TES7-F1
#
_entry.id   AF-A0A9X2TES7-F1
#
_cell.length_a   1.000
_cell.length_b   1.000
_cell.length_c   1.000
_cell.angle_alpha   90.00
_cell.angle_beta   90.00
_cell.angle_gamma   90.00
#
_symmetry.space_group_name_H-M   'P 1'
#
loop_
_entity.id
_entity.type
_entity.pdbx_description
1 polymer ?
#
loop_
_entity_poly.entity_id
_entity_poly.type
_entity_poly.pdbx_seq_one_letter_code
_entity_poly.pdbx_strand_id
1 'polypeptide(L)'
;MKGRKSDWDAGEEAYFEYHCLESMDSSDADLWLRSHQTVEILGEAEWEKEWGEGKSIQERIEAGMPKLYRIRFNDGHEGTAYEDELYTSPEHWVRDDPPAGRLDELESS
;
A
#
# COMPACT_ATOMS: atom_id res chain seq x y z
N MET A 1 -12.68 9.47 -2.82
CA MET A 1 -12.79 8.00 -2.73
C MET A 1 -13.16 7.63 -1.30
N LYS A 2 -13.98 6.60 -1.06
CA LYS A 2 -14.31 6.19 0.33
C LYS A 2 -13.06 5.60 0.99
N GLY A 3 -12.89 5.87 2.29
CA GLY A 3 -11.84 5.25 3.09
C GLY A 3 -10.42 5.73 2.86
N ARG A 4 -10.18 6.76 2.06
CA ARG A 4 -8.84 7.29 1.78
C ARG A 4 -8.75 8.74 2.22
N LYS A 5 -7.56 9.16 2.63
CA LYS A 5 -7.28 10.55 3.01
C LYS A 5 -6.23 11.17 2.10
N SER A 6 -6.27 12.49 1.94
CA SER A 6 -5.42 13.20 0.98
C SER A 6 -3.93 12.99 1.18
N ASP A 7 -3.47 12.84 2.43
CA ASP A 7 -2.06 12.77 2.75
C ASP A 7 -1.87 11.93 4.01
N TRP A 8 -0.83 11.10 4.03
CA TRP A 8 -0.38 10.35 5.20
C TRP A 8 0.89 10.94 5.81
N ASP A 9 0.96 10.97 7.14
CA ASP A 9 2.08 11.45 7.92
C ASP A 9 2.84 10.26 8.52
N ALA A 10 4.15 10.43 8.71
CA ALA A 10 4.98 9.40 9.34
C ALA A 10 4.50 9.10 10.78
N GLY A 11 4.44 7.81 11.12
CA GLY A 11 3.95 7.29 12.40
C GLY A 11 2.44 7.03 12.46
N GLU A 12 1.69 7.36 11.39
CA GLU A 12 0.28 6.97 11.30
C GLU A 12 0.12 5.49 10.94
N GLU A 13 -1.06 4.94 11.28
CA GLU A 13 -1.47 3.59 10.91
C GLU A 13 -2.48 3.64 9.75
N ALA A 14 -2.27 2.78 8.74
CA ALA A 14 -3.17 2.60 7.62
C ALA A 14 -3.56 1.11 7.46
N TYR A 15 -4.66 0.86 6.76
CA TYR A 15 -5.04 -0.47 6.29
C TYR A 15 -4.56 -0.62 4.85
N PHE A 16 -3.70 -1.60 4.59
CA PHE A 16 -3.08 -1.82 3.29
C PHE A 16 -3.88 -2.85 2.48
N GLU A 17 -4.15 -2.54 1.21
CA GLU A 17 -4.68 -3.48 0.22
C GLU A 17 -3.92 -3.31 -1.09
N TYR A 18 -3.24 -4.37 -1.51
CA TYR A 18 -2.52 -4.40 -2.78
C TYR A 18 -3.50 -4.59 -3.94
N HIS A 19 -3.41 -3.75 -4.98
CA HIS A 19 -4.32 -3.82 -6.13
C HIS A 19 -3.63 -3.85 -7.50
N CYS A 20 -2.32 -4.11 -7.52
CA CYS A 20 -1.53 -4.32 -8.74
C CYS A 20 -1.66 -5.78 -9.24
N LEU A 21 -0.58 -6.38 -9.77
CA LEU A 21 -0.61 -7.76 -10.29
C LEU A 21 -0.57 -8.79 -9.14
N GLU A 22 -1.71 -9.42 -8.85
CA GLU A 22 -1.90 -10.48 -7.85
C GLU A 22 -1.37 -11.83 -8.36
N SER A 23 -0.04 -12.00 -8.39
CA SER A 23 0.62 -13.22 -8.86
C SER A 23 1.88 -13.51 -8.07
N MET A 24 2.16 -14.79 -7.82
CA MET A 24 3.43 -15.25 -7.23
C MET A 24 4.64 -14.99 -8.13
N ASP A 25 4.42 -14.77 -9.43
CA ASP A 25 5.47 -14.41 -10.38
C ASP A 25 5.75 -12.89 -10.39
N SER A 26 5.00 -12.09 -9.61
CA SER A 26 5.23 -10.65 -9.46
C SER A 26 6.45 -10.38 -8.57
N SER A 27 7.22 -9.33 -8.89
CA SER A 27 8.23 -8.80 -7.98
C SER A 27 7.65 -8.34 -6.64
N ASP A 28 6.37 -8.03 -6.64
CA ASP A 28 5.64 -7.49 -5.49
C ASP A 28 4.73 -8.53 -4.82
N ALA A 29 4.97 -9.82 -5.09
CA ALA A 29 4.23 -10.92 -4.47
C ALA A 29 4.25 -10.83 -2.93
N ASP A 30 5.35 -10.38 -2.34
CA ASP A 30 5.47 -10.16 -0.90
C ASP A 30 4.49 -9.12 -0.35
N LEU A 31 4.22 -8.06 -1.11
CA LEU A 31 3.24 -7.04 -0.74
C LEU A 31 1.83 -7.58 -0.91
N TRP A 32 1.56 -8.24 -2.05
CA TRP A 32 0.27 -8.86 -2.29
C TRP A 32 -0.13 -9.84 -1.17
N LEU A 33 0.78 -10.71 -0.74
CA LEU A 33 0.52 -11.67 0.33
C LEU A 33 0.35 -11.04 1.71
N ARG A 34 0.71 -9.76 1.86
CA ARG A 34 0.47 -8.94 3.06
C ARG A 34 -0.72 -8.00 2.92
N SER A 35 -1.49 -8.09 1.84
CA SER A 35 -2.75 -7.37 1.70
C SER A 35 -3.70 -7.67 2.87
N HIS A 36 -4.57 -6.72 3.18
CA HIS A 36 -5.53 -6.75 4.29
C HIS A 36 -4.90 -6.78 5.69
N GLN A 37 -3.74 -6.14 5.84
CA GLN A 37 -3.06 -5.92 7.12
C GLN A 37 -2.94 -4.43 7.45
N THR A 38 -2.71 -4.11 8.72
CA THR A 38 -2.35 -2.76 9.15
C THR A 38 -0.86 -2.49 8.92
N VAL A 39 -0.53 -1.25 8.58
CA VAL A 39 0.85 -0.80 8.34
C VAL A 39 1.12 0.53 9.03
N GLU A 40 2.37 0.73 9.48
CA GLU A 40 2.90 2.02 9.90
C GLU A 40 3.40 2.79 8.67
N ILE A 41 3.01 4.06 8.55
CA ILE A 41 3.54 4.97 7.53
C ILE A 41 4.91 5.46 7.98
N LEU A 42 5.95 5.27 7.16
CA LEU A 42 7.30 5.77 7.44
C LEU A 42 7.55 7.16 6.84
N GLY A 43 6.70 7.57 5.89
CA GLY A 43 6.77 8.85 5.17
C GLY A 43 6.67 8.67 3.65
N GLU A 44 6.63 9.77 2.90
CA GLU A 44 6.67 9.73 1.43
C GLU A 44 8.01 9.19 0.92
N ALA A 45 7.97 8.39 -0.15
CA ALA A 45 9.17 7.86 -0.80
C ALA A 45 9.97 8.99 -1.46
N GLU A 46 11.24 9.17 -1.07
CA GLU A 46 12.00 10.36 -1.45
C GLU A 46 12.33 10.45 -2.95
N TRP A 47 12.43 9.32 -3.64
CA TRP A 47 12.79 9.25 -5.05
C TRP A 47 11.63 9.56 -6.00
N GLU A 48 10.40 9.70 -5.49
CA GLU A 48 9.21 10.03 -6.28
C GLU A 48 8.55 11.36 -5.86
N LYS A 49 9.23 12.23 -5.11
CA LYS A 49 8.69 13.55 -4.68
C LYS A 49 8.22 14.45 -5.85
N GLU A 50 8.60 14.14 -7.09
CA GLU A 50 8.14 14.83 -8.31
C GLU A 50 6.81 14.29 -8.86
N TRP A 51 6.34 13.13 -8.38
CA TRP A 51 5.11 12.46 -8.80
C TRP A 51 4.01 12.73 -7.77
N GLY A 52 3.31 13.85 -7.92
CA GLY A 52 2.26 14.20 -6.97
C GLY A 52 1.71 15.62 -7.07
N GLU A 53 1.69 16.23 -8.25
CA GLU A 53 1.06 17.54 -8.42
C GLU A 53 -0.47 17.41 -8.39
N GLY A 54 -1.08 17.70 -7.24
CA GLY A 54 -2.53 17.69 -7.08
C GLY A 54 -2.94 17.93 -5.62
N LYS A 55 -4.07 18.59 -5.40
CA LYS A 55 -4.58 18.92 -4.05
C LYS A 55 -5.37 17.79 -3.43
N SER A 56 -5.71 16.76 -4.21
CA SER A 56 -6.43 15.57 -3.76
C SER A 56 -5.91 14.30 -4.42
N ILE A 57 -6.16 13.15 -3.79
CA ILE A 57 -5.89 11.82 -4.35
C ILE A 57 -6.46 11.68 -5.75
N GLN A 58 -7.71 12.13 -5.96
CA GLN A 58 -8.40 11.96 -7.24
C GLN A 58 -7.68 12.70 -8.37
N GLU A 59 -7.29 13.96 -8.14
CA GLU A 59 -6.54 14.74 -9.13
C GLU A 59 -5.21 14.07 -9.49
N ARG A 60 -4.50 13.54 -8.48
CA ARG A 60 -3.21 12.85 -8.67
C ARG A 60 -3.35 11.56 -9.46
N ILE A 61 -4.34 10.72 -9.12
CA ILE A 61 -4.61 9.47 -9.85
C ILE A 61 -5.03 9.75 -11.29
N GLU A 62 -5.92 10.72 -11.52
CA GLU A 62 -6.35 11.12 -12.86
C GLU A 62 -5.20 11.67 -13.72
N ALA A 63 -4.22 12.32 -13.08
CA ALA A 63 -3.00 12.79 -13.73
C ALA A 63 -1.94 11.68 -13.92
N GLY A 64 -2.16 10.47 -13.39
CA GLY A 64 -1.16 9.40 -13.40
C GLY A 64 0.06 9.69 -12.52
N MET A 65 -0.12 10.49 -11.46
CA MET A 65 0.91 10.91 -10.52
C MET A 65 0.50 10.65 -9.06
N PRO A 66 0.09 9.42 -8.69
CA PRO A 66 -0.23 9.10 -7.30
C PRO A 66 1.00 9.21 -6.41
N LYS A 67 0.80 9.60 -5.15
CA LYS A 67 1.87 9.58 -4.15
C LYS A 67 2.27 8.15 -3.79
N LEU A 68 3.55 7.96 -3.49
CA LEU A 68 4.10 6.72 -2.98
C LEU A 68 4.60 6.89 -1.54
N TYR A 69 4.16 6.01 -0.65
CA TYR A 69 4.53 6.01 0.76
C TYR A 69 5.39 4.80 1.10
N ARG A 70 6.41 4.99 1.94
CA ARG A 70 7.10 3.88 2.60
C ARG A 70 6.24 3.38 3.75
N ILE A 71 6.09 2.07 3.85
CA ILE A 71 5.25 1.41 4.84
C ILE A 71 6.02 0.31 5.58
N ARG A 72 5.61 0.01 6.81
CA ARG A 72 6.11 -1.12 7.59
C ARG A 72 4.95 -1.96 8.11
N PHE A 73 5.03 -3.27 7.88
CA PHE A 73 4.09 -4.26 8.40
C PHE A 73 4.46 -4.68 9.83
N ASN A 74 3.50 -5.29 10.54
CA ASN A 74 3.70 -5.76 11.91
C ASN A 74 4.76 -6.88 12.04
N ASP A 75 5.06 -7.59 10.96
CA ASP A 75 6.13 -8.59 10.89
C ASP A 75 7.54 -7.97 10.68
N GLY A 76 7.61 -6.64 10.50
CA GLY A 76 8.85 -5.90 10.28
C GLY A 76 9.21 -5.72 8.80
N HIS A 77 8.44 -6.29 7.87
CA HIS A 77 8.65 -6.08 6.43
C HIS A 77 8.42 -4.60 6.08
N GLU A 78 9.32 -4.03 5.28
CA GLU A 78 9.18 -2.68 4.74
C GLU A 78 8.98 -2.73 3.23
N GLY A 79 8.09 -1.88 2.73
CA GLY A 79 7.82 -1.76 1.31
C GLY A 79 7.32 -0.36 0.94
N THR A 80 6.72 -0.27 -0.24
CA THR A 80 6.05 0.95 -0.70
C THR A 80 4.62 0.66 -1.10
N ALA A 81 3.74 1.62 -0.85
CA ALA A 81 2.35 1.57 -1.23
C ALA A 81 1.94 2.87 -1.92
N TYR A 82 1.14 2.75 -2.97
CA TYR A 82 0.47 3.91 -3.55
C TYR A 82 -0.59 4.43 -2.59
N GLU A 83 -0.88 5.72 -2.68
CA GLU A 83 -1.88 6.37 -1.81
C GLU A 83 -3.30 5.78 -1.92
N ASP A 84 -3.62 5.11 -3.03
CA ASP A 84 -4.88 4.39 -3.21
C ASP A 84 -4.89 2.95 -2.68
N GLU A 85 -3.74 2.41 -2.27
CA GLU A 85 -3.57 1.13 -1.55
C GLU A 85 -3.75 1.29 -0.04
N LEU A 86 -3.88 2.53 0.46
CA LEU A 86 -3.92 2.87 1.88
C LEU A 86 -5.30 3.39 2.30
N TYR A 87 -5.90 2.71 3.27
CA TYR A 87 -7.24 2.99 3.77
C TYR A 87 -7.26 3.36 5.25
N THR A 88 -8.29 4.11 5.66
CA THR A 88 -8.56 4.49 7.05
C THR A 88 -9.34 3.44 7.83
N SER A 89 -9.90 2.43 7.15
CA SER A 89 -10.75 1.38 7.73
C SER A 89 -10.78 0.15 6.81
N PRO A 90 -10.81 -1.09 7.35
CA PRO A 90 -10.84 -2.31 6.57
C PRO A 90 -12.19 -2.55 5.88
N GLU A 91 -13.24 -1.83 6.28
CA GLU A 91 -14.55 -1.90 5.62
C GLU A 91 -14.55 -1.36 4.17
N HIS A 92 -13.42 -0.78 3.75
CA HIS A 92 -13.24 -0.16 2.45
C HIS A 92 -12.42 -1.01 1.47
N TRP A 93 -11.98 -2.20 1.89
CA TRP A 93 -11.36 -3.17 0.99
C TRP A 93 -12.31 -3.52 -0.16
N VAL A 94 -11.72 -3.71 -1.34
CA VAL A 94 -12.40 -4.04 -2.59
C VAL A 94 -11.89 -5.34 -3.22
N ARG A 95 -10.77 -5.90 -2.76
CA ARG A 95 -10.20 -7.17 -3.24
C ARG A 95 -10.52 -8.32 -2.28
N ASP A 96 -10.34 -9.54 -2.77
CA ASP A 96 -10.42 -10.74 -1.93
C ASP A 96 -9.13 -10.88 -1.11
N ASP A 97 -9.20 -11.62 0.01
CA ASP A 97 -8.02 -11.94 0.82
C ASP A 97 -6.94 -12.65 -0.02
N PRO A 98 -5.64 -12.36 0.21
CA PRO A 98 -4.57 -13.10 -0.45
C PRO A 98 -4.57 -14.59 -0.03
N PRO A 99 -3.94 -15.48 -0.81
CA PRO A 99 -3.87 -16.90 -0.48
C PRO A 99 -3.25 -17.15 0.90
N ALA A 100 -4.01 -17.80 1.80
CA ALA A 100 -3.56 -18.09 3.15
C ALA A 100 -2.33 -19.02 3.17
N GLY A 101 -1.39 -18.78 4.10
CA GLY A 101 -0.26 -19.66 4.41
C GLY A 101 0.92 -19.62 3.44
N ARG A 102 0.97 -18.65 2.52
CA ARG A 102 2.05 -18.51 1.52
C ARG A 102 3.21 -17.62 1.95
N LEU A 103 3.05 -16.83 3.02
CA LEU A 103 4.12 -15.99 3.57
C LEU A 103 5.28 -16.84 4.12
N ASP A 104 4.97 -17.96 4.79
CA ASP A 104 5.97 -18.86 5.37
C ASP A 104 6.85 -19.55 4.31
N GLU A 105 6.34 -19.71 3.08
CA GLU A 105 7.06 -20.34 1.97
C GLU A 105 8.06 -19.40 1.30
N LEU A 106 7.79 -18.09 1.31
CA LEU A 106 8.70 -17.08 0.76
C LEU A 106 9.89 -16.82 1.69
N GLU A 107 9.68 -16.82 3.01
CA GLU A 107 10.79 -16.63 3.98
C GLU A 107 11.72 -17.85 4.11
N SER A 108 11.30 -19.00 3.57
CA SER A 108 12.07 -20.26 3.61
C SER A 108 12.91 -20.52 2.34
N SER A 109 12.87 -19.61 1.35
CA SER A 109 13.47 -19.77 0.02
C SER A 109 14.77 -18.99 -0.18
#